data_AF-A0A1S4ER47-F1
#
_entry.id   AF-A0A1S4ER47-F1
#
_cell.length_a   1.000
_cell.length_b   1.000
_cell.length_c   1.000
_cell.angle_alpha   90.00
_cell.angle_beta   90.00
_cell.angle_gamma   90.00
#
_symmetry.space_group_name_H-M   'P 1'
#
loop_
_entity.id
_entity.type
_entity.pdbx_description
1 polymer ?
#
loop_
_entity_poly.entity_id
_entity_poly.type
_entity_poly.pdbx_seq_one_letter_code
_entity_poly.pdbx_strand_id
1 'polypeptide(L)'
;KTRLTERYQNPRVLANYYANRILETKGVGSESLQGLRLFLDQIYVNVQSLKALELADLSDFIFLHLGLRFLDPRTRQLFENDHVKIKSIPSFNDLVTFVKNRCSVLEMSEASSSSYGSSSSKPSSQIKSTHISFVPEQK
;
A
#
# COMPACT_ATOMS: atom_id res chain seq x y z
N LYS A 1 -26.04 -15.63 19.02
CA LYS A 1 -25.41 -16.02 17.73
C LYS A 1 -23.94 -15.63 17.79
N THR A 2 -23.05 -16.61 17.69
CA THR A 2 -21.62 -16.53 18.00
C THR A 2 -20.88 -15.67 16.96
N ARG A 3 -20.07 -14.72 17.44
CA ARG A 3 -19.18 -13.80 16.68
C ARG A 3 -18.21 -14.47 15.67
N LEU A 4 -18.18 -15.80 15.64
CA LEU A 4 -17.47 -16.62 14.65
C LEU A 4 -18.19 -16.69 13.30
N THR A 5 -19.53 -16.63 13.23
CA THR A 5 -20.22 -16.76 11.94
C THR A 5 -19.98 -15.57 11.00
N GLU A 6 -19.90 -14.35 11.52
CA GLU A 6 -19.76 -13.14 10.68
C GLU A 6 -18.38 -13.00 10.03
N ARG A 7 -17.31 -13.48 10.68
CA ARG A 7 -15.94 -13.39 10.14
C ARG A 7 -15.63 -14.51 9.17
N TYR A 8 -16.15 -15.72 9.44
CA TYR A 8 -15.89 -16.91 8.64
C TYR A 8 -16.85 -17.07 7.45
N GLN A 9 -17.96 -16.33 7.41
CA GLN A 9 -18.87 -16.27 6.25
C GLN A 9 -18.71 -14.99 5.42
N ASN A 10 -17.69 -14.16 5.68
CA ASN A 10 -17.48 -13.00 4.83
C ASN A 10 -17.00 -13.45 3.44
N PRO A 11 -17.77 -13.25 2.37
CA PRO A 11 -17.42 -13.71 1.03
C PRO A 11 -16.10 -13.10 0.55
N ARG A 12 -15.77 -11.88 1.00
CA ARG A 12 -14.48 -11.22 0.70
C ARG A 12 -13.29 -11.97 1.30
N VAL A 13 -13.43 -12.49 2.52
CA VAL A 13 -12.35 -13.23 3.21
C VAL A 13 -12.10 -14.56 2.49
N LEU A 14 -13.18 -15.29 2.16
CA LEU A 14 -13.09 -16.55 1.42
C LEU A 14 -12.55 -16.33 0.01
N ALA A 15 -13.00 -15.28 -0.69
CA ALA A 15 -12.53 -14.95 -2.02
C ALA A 15 -11.02 -14.64 -2.03
N ASN A 16 -10.55 -13.83 -1.07
CA ASN A 16 -9.12 -13.57 -0.87
C ASN A 16 -8.32 -14.85 -0.60
N TYR A 17 -8.86 -15.75 0.24
CA TYR A 17 -8.20 -17.01 0.56
C TYR A 17 -8.00 -17.87 -0.70
N TYR A 18 -9.06 -18.12 -1.48
CA TYR A 18 -8.96 -18.93 -2.70
C TYR A 18 -8.09 -18.26 -3.77
N ALA A 19 -8.21 -16.94 -3.94
CA ALA A 19 -7.38 -16.19 -4.88
C ALA A 19 -5.89 -16.24 -4.53
N ASN A 20 -5.53 -16.11 -3.25
CA ASN A 20 -4.15 -16.27 -2.79
C ASN A 20 -3.61 -17.67 -3.06
N ARG A 21 -4.39 -18.73 -2.75
CA ARG A 21 -4.00 -20.11 -3.05
C ARG A 21 -3.72 -20.32 -4.53
N ILE A 22 -4.58 -19.80 -5.41
CA ILE A 22 -4.38 -19.89 -6.86
C ILE A 22 -3.06 -19.22 -7.28
N LEU A 23 -2.81 -18.01 -6.78
CA LEU A 23 -1.63 -17.21 -7.17
C LEU A 23 -0.31 -17.66 -6.51
N GLU A 24 -0.37 -18.35 -5.38
CA GLU A 24 0.80 -18.89 -4.67
C GLU A 24 1.15 -20.32 -5.12
N THR A 25 0.27 -20.97 -5.87
CA THR A 25 0.51 -22.32 -6.40
C THR A 25 1.68 -22.28 -7.38
N LYS A 26 2.68 -23.13 -7.15
CA LYS A 26 3.83 -23.28 -8.07
C LYS A 26 3.40 -24.04 -9.32
N GLY A 27 3.85 -23.57 -10.48
CA GLY A 27 3.58 -24.23 -11.76
C GLY A 27 4.19 -25.63 -11.85
N VAL A 28 3.59 -26.47 -12.70
CA VAL A 28 4.11 -27.80 -13.05
C VAL A 28 5.18 -27.62 -14.12
N GLY A 29 6.46 -27.73 -13.74
CA GLY A 29 7.59 -27.44 -14.64
C GLY A 29 7.89 -28.51 -15.68
N SER A 30 7.44 -29.75 -15.46
CA SER A 30 7.52 -30.86 -16.41
C SER A 30 6.35 -31.80 -16.19
N GLU A 31 5.90 -32.45 -17.26
CA GLU A 31 4.76 -33.37 -17.19
C GLU A 31 5.06 -34.53 -16.23
N SER A 32 4.21 -34.68 -15.22
CA SER A 32 4.25 -35.80 -14.28
C SER A 32 2.86 -36.03 -13.70
N LEU A 33 2.51 -37.29 -13.46
CA LEU A 33 1.23 -37.64 -12.82
C LEU A 33 1.03 -36.91 -11.49
N GLN A 34 2.10 -36.79 -10.69
CA GLN A 34 2.06 -36.09 -9.41
C GLN A 34 1.82 -34.59 -9.59
N GLY A 35 2.50 -33.94 -10.54
CA GLY A 35 2.30 -32.53 -10.84
C GLY A 35 0.87 -32.23 -11.33
N LEU A 36 0.33 -33.07 -12.21
CA LEU A 36 -1.04 -32.92 -12.71
C LEU A 36 -2.10 -33.15 -11.61
N ARG A 37 -1.86 -34.11 -10.69
CA ARG A 37 -2.73 -34.27 -9.51
C ARG A 37 -2.70 -33.05 -8.60
N LEU A 38 -1.51 -32.50 -8.33
CA LEU A 38 -1.39 -31.26 -7.54
C LEU A 38 -2.11 -30.08 -8.21
N PHE A 39 -2.08 -29.97 -9.54
CA PHE A 39 -2.85 -28.98 -10.27
C PHE A 39 -4.36 -29.14 -10.01
N LEU A 40 -4.90 -30.36 -10.06
CA LEU A 40 -6.30 -30.62 -9.77
C LEU A 40 -6.63 -30.28 -8.30
N ASP A 41 -5.82 -30.77 -7.37
CA ASP A 41 -6.07 -30.62 -5.94
C ASP A 41 -5.94 -29.18 -5.46
N GLN A 42 -5.08 -28.37 -6.10
CA GLN A 42 -4.86 -26.98 -5.74
C GLN A 42 -5.56 -26.00 -6.66
N ILE A 43 -5.28 -25.99 -7.96
CA ILE A 43 -5.87 -24.98 -8.86
C ILE A 43 -7.36 -25.24 -9.06
N TYR A 44 -7.74 -26.45 -9.48
CA TYR A 44 -9.14 -26.72 -9.80
C TYR A 44 -10.05 -26.54 -8.59
N VAL A 45 -9.70 -27.12 -7.43
CA VAL A 45 -10.50 -26.97 -6.21
C VAL A 45 -10.65 -25.51 -5.78
N ASN A 46 -9.57 -24.72 -5.77
CA ASN A 46 -9.66 -23.31 -5.36
C ASN A 46 -10.45 -22.46 -6.38
N VAL A 47 -10.34 -22.73 -7.69
CA VAL A 47 -11.13 -22.05 -8.71
C VAL A 47 -12.62 -22.37 -8.58
N GLN A 48 -12.98 -23.64 -8.38
CA GLN A 48 -14.39 -24.03 -8.16
C GLN A 48 -14.93 -23.40 -6.88
N SER A 49 -14.14 -23.38 -5.81
CA SER A 49 -14.53 -22.79 -4.54
C SER A 49 -14.72 -21.28 -4.63
N LEU A 50 -13.89 -20.58 -5.40
CA LEU A 50 -14.05 -19.15 -5.68
C LEU A 50 -15.32 -18.86 -6.49
N LYS A 51 -15.62 -19.69 -7.51
CA LYS A 51 -16.85 -19.57 -8.31
C LYS A 51 -18.10 -19.81 -7.48
N ALA A 52 -18.06 -20.76 -6.54
CA ALA A 52 -19.17 -21.09 -5.65
C ALA A 52 -19.52 -19.97 -4.66
N LEU A 53 -18.68 -18.92 -4.53
CA LEU A 53 -19.03 -17.72 -3.75
C LEU A 53 -20.01 -16.80 -4.48
N GLU A 54 -20.28 -17.04 -5.77
CA GLU A 54 -21.26 -16.29 -6.57
C GLU A 54 -21.08 -14.77 -6.45
N LEU A 55 -19.83 -14.31 -6.56
CA LEU A 55 -19.51 -12.89 -6.53
C LEU A 55 -20.22 -12.18 -7.69
N ALA A 56 -20.77 -11.00 -7.41
CA ALA A 56 -21.50 -10.21 -8.40
C ALA A 56 -20.67 -9.92 -9.66
N ASP A 57 -19.37 -9.65 -9.47
CA ASP A 57 -18.41 -9.53 -10.56
C ASP A 57 -17.08 -10.21 -10.18
N LEU A 58 -16.91 -11.46 -10.63
CA LEU A 58 -15.70 -12.23 -10.38
C LEU A 58 -14.49 -11.63 -11.10
N SER A 59 -14.68 -11.06 -12.30
CA SER A 59 -13.58 -10.51 -13.11
C SER A 59 -13.03 -9.26 -12.44
N ASP A 60 -13.90 -8.34 -12.00
CA ASP A 60 -13.52 -7.14 -11.28
C ASP A 60 -12.83 -7.47 -9.95
N PHE A 61 -13.32 -8.47 -9.21
CA PHE A 61 -12.63 -8.98 -8.02
C PHE A 61 -11.21 -9.49 -8.33
N ILE A 62 -11.02 -10.21 -9.43
CA ILE A 62 -9.68 -10.68 -9.84
C ILE A 62 -8.76 -9.48 -10.13
N PHE A 63 -9.23 -8.46 -10.85
CA PHE A 63 -8.43 -7.26 -11.12
C PHE A 63 -8.10 -6.49 -9.85
N LEU A 64 -9.07 -6.33 -8.94
CA LEU A 64 -8.83 -5.76 -7.61
C LEU A 64 -7.75 -6.54 -6.87
N HIS A 65 -7.87 -7.86 -6.79
CA HIS A 65 -6.95 -8.70 -6.02
C HIS A 65 -5.53 -8.65 -6.58
N LEU A 66 -5.39 -8.66 -7.91
CA LEU A 66 -4.10 -8.47 -8.58
C LEU A 66 -3.53 -7.08 -8.31
N GLY A 67 -4.35 -6.02 -8.45
CA GLY A 67 -3.96 -4.64 -8.17
C GLY A 67 -3.40 -4.46 -6.75
N LEU A 68 -4.10 -5.02 -5.75
CA LEU A 68 -3.66 -4.97 -4.34
C LEU A 68 -2.32 -5.68 -4.09
N ARG A 69 -1.93 -6.66 -4.91
CA ARG A 69 -0.63 -7.35 -4.78
C ARG A 69 0.54 -6.51 -5.26
N PHE A 70 0.31 -5.51 -6.11
CA PHE A 70 1.35 -4.61 -6.60
C PHE A 70 1.63 -3.44 -5.65
N LEU A 71 0.81 -3.25 -4.62
CA LEU A 71 0.98 -2.18 -3.64
C LEU A 71 1.83 -2.63 -2.45
N ASP A 72 2.57 -1.69 -1.88
CA ASP A 72 3.31 -1.93 -0.65
C ASP A 72 2.35 -2.24 0.53
N PRO A 73 2.82 -2.96 1.57
CA PRO A 73 1.96 -3.37 2.68
C PRO A 73 1.24 -2.23 3.39
N ARG A 74 1.86 -1.03 3.46
CA ARG A 74 1.26 0.12 4.13
C ARG A 74 0.11 0.70 3.32
N THR A 75 0.30 0.90 2.02
CA THR A 75 -0.75 1.40 1.12
C THR A 75 -1.92 0.42 1.06
N ARG A 76 -1.65 -0.89 0.98
CA ARG A 76 -2.69 -1.93 1.04
C ARG A 76 -3.46 -1.88 2.36
N GLN A 77 -2.77 -1.76 3.50
CA GLN A 77 -3.43 -1.68 4.82
C GLN A 77 -4.37 -0.46 4.91
N LEU A 78 -3.98 0.68 4.35
CA LEU A 78 -4.81 1.89 4.32
C LEU A 78 -6.08 1.64 3.50
N PHE A 79 -5.97 1.06 2.32
CA PHE A 79 -7.13 0.68 1.50
C PHE A 79 -8.08 -0.25 2.27
N GLU A 80 -7.55 -1.27 2.94
CA GLU A 80 -8.36 -2.21 3.71
C GLU A 80 -9.06 -1.56 4.90
N ASN A 81 -8.42 -0.59 5.56
CA ASN A 81 -9.04 0.16 6.66
C ASN A 81 -10.24 0.99 6.20
N ASP A 82 -10.15 1.61 5.02
CA ASP A 82 -11.26 2.39 4.45
C ASP A 82 -12.47 1.50 4.13
N HIS A 83 -12.22 0.22 3.87
CA HIS A 83 -13.23 -0.74 3.42
C HIS A 83 -13.61 -1.78 4.48
N VAL A 84 -13.05 -1.72 5.70
CA VAL A 84 -13.28 -2.73 6.75
C VAL A 84 -14.73 -2.76 7.25
N LYS A 85 -15.43 -1.62 7.17
CA LYS A 85 -16.83 -1.48 7.61
C LYS A 85 -17.83 -1.74 6.48
N ILE A 86 -17.35 -1.82 5.23
CA ILE A 86 -18.18 -2.01 4.05
C ILE A 86 -18.41 -3.51 3.88
N LYS A 87 -19.68 -3.92 3.82
CA LYS A 87 -20.04 -5.35 3.68
C LYS A 87 -19.79 -5.87 2.26
N SER A 88 -19.86 -5.00 1.25
CA SER A 88 -19.56 -5.36 -0.14
C SER A 88 -18.06 -5.41 -0.41
N ILE A 89 -17.70 -6.21 -1.41
CA ILE A 89 -16.34 -6.20 -1.95
C ILE A 89 -16.17 -4.90 -2.74
N PRO A 90 -15.10 -4.11 -2.51
CA PRO A 90 -14.82 -2.95 -3.35
C PRO A 90 -14.55 -3.37 -4.80
N SER A 91 -14.70 -2.44 -5.71
CA SER A 91 -14.37 -2.64 -7.11
C SER A 91 -12.90 -2.35 -7.40
N PHE A 92 -12.42 -2.76 -8.57
CA PHE A 92 -11.11 -2.31 -9.06
C PHE A 92 -11.06 -0.78 -9.24
N ASN A 93 -12.17 -0.15 -9.63
CA ASN A 93 -12.23 1.31 -9.76
C ASN A 93 -12.12 2.03 -8.41
N ASP A 94 -12.65 1.44 -7.33
CA ASP A 94 -12.47 1.95 -5.97
C ASP A 94 -10.98 1.93 -5.59
N LEU A 95 -10.25 0.88 -5.95
CA LEU A 95 -8.79 0.83 -5.76
C LEU A 95 -8.08 1.92 -6.56
N VAL A 96 -8.40 2.09 -7.85
CA VAL A 96 -7.79 3.14 -8.68
C VAL A 96 -8.04 4.52 -8.09
N THR A 97 -9.26 4.78 -7.63
CA THR A 97 -9.65 6.05 -7.00
C THR A 97 -8.87 6.27 -5.70
N PHE A 98 -8.77 5.24 -4.86
CA PHE A 98 -7.97 5.28 -3.64
C PHE A 98 -6.49 5.60 -3.93
N VAL A 99 -5.89 4.92 -4.91
CA VAL A 99 -4.48 5.15 -5.27
C VAL A 99 -4.25 6.57 -5.78
N LYS A 100 -5.14 7.10 -6.62
CA LYS A 100 -5.09 8.51 -7.08
C LYS A 100 -5.13 9.48 -5.90
N ASN A 101 -6.04 9.28 -4.95
CA ASN A 101 -6.12 10.10 -3.74
C ASN A 101 -4.84 10.00 -2.91
N ARG A 102 -4.25 8.81 -2.82
CA ARG A 102 -3.00 8.60 -2.09
C ARG A 102 -1.83 9.36 -2.71
N CYS A 103 -1.73 9.39 -4.04
CA CYS A 103 -0.74 10.23 -4.74
C CYS A 103 -0.91 11.70 -4.37
N SER A 104 -2.13 12.25 -4.48
CA SER A 104 -2.39 13.66 -4.13
C SER A 104 -2.03 14.01 -2.69
N VAL A 105 -2.32 13.11 -1.73
CA VAL A 105 -1.93 13.33 -0.31
C VAL A 105 -0.42 13.38 -0.14
N LEU A 106 0.32 12.53 -0.84
CA LEU A 106 1.79 12.50 -0.77
C LEU A 106 2.38 13.76 -1.41
N GLU A 107 1.89 14.17 -2.58
CA GLU A 107 2.30 15.40 -3.26
C GLU A 107 2.10 16.65 -2.37
N MET A 108 0.95 16.76 -1.69
CA MET A 108 0.66 17.86 -0.77
C MET A 108 1.59 17.84 0.46
N SER A 109 1.91 16.65 0.97
CA SER A 109 2.79 16.48 2.12
C SER A 109 4.23 16.90 1.77
N GLU A 110 4.72 16.50 0.60
CA GLU A 110 6.05 16.90 0.10
C GLU A 110 6.14 18.41 -0.14
N ALA A 111 5.12 19.01 -0.76
CA ALA A 111 5.07 20.46 -0.97
C ALA A 111 5.20 21.25 0.35
N SER A 112 4.48 20.82 1.39
CA SER A 112 4.52 21.47 2.72
C SER A 112 5.89 21.38 3.41
N SER A 113 6.68 20.34 3.11
CA SER A 113 8.03 20.16 3.68
C SER A 113 9.09 21.05 3.02
N SER A 114 8.86 21.47 1.78
CA SER A 114 9.79 22.32 1.01
C SER A 114 9.73 23.82 1.37
N SER A 115 8.66 24.27 2.03
CA SER A 115 8.47 25.69 2.39
C SER A 115 9.17 26.14 3.68
N TYR A 116 9.79 25.23 4.45
CA TYR A 116 10.47 25.56 5.72
C TYR A 116 12.01 25.52 5.67
N GLY A 117 12.61 25.45 4.48
CA GLY A 117 14.06 25.45 4.26
C GLY A 117 14.68 26.82 3.96
N SER A 118 14.92 27.62 5.01
CA SER A 118 16.05 28.55 5.18
C SER A 118 16.49 29.48 4.02
N SER A 119 15.91 30.68 3.96
CA SER A 119 16.63 31.89 3.54
C SER A 119 17.29 32.55 4.77
N SER A 120 18.46 32.07 5.20
CA SER A 120 19.32 32.83 6.12
C SER A 120 20.37 33.59 5.32
N SER A 121 19.98 34.74 4.79
CA SER A 121 20.89 35.79 4.35
C SER A 121 21.67 36.29 5.57
N LYS A 122 22.96 35.97 5.66
CA LYS A 122 23.87 36.60 6.63
C LYS A 122 24.05 38.07 6.24
N PRO A 123 23.75 39.06 7.11
CA PRO A 123 24.18 40.42 6.88
C PRO A 123 25.68 40.51 7.15
N SER A 124 26.41 41.13 6.23
CA SER A 124 27.78 41.57 6.48
C SER A 124 27.76 42.66 7.56
N SER A 125 28.72 42.62 8.47
CA SER A 125 29.02 43.75 9.33
C SER A 125 30.54 43.84 9.47
N GLN A 126 31.10 44.75 8.68
CA GLN A 126 32.42 45.31 8.90
C GLN A 126 32.44 45.99 10.27
N ILE A 127 33.32 45.58 11.16
CA ILE A 127 33.85 46.47 12.19
C ILE A 127 35.36 46.36 12.17
N LYS A 128 35.98 47.45 11.69
CA LYS A 128 37.42 47.72 11.74
C LYS A 128 37.79 47.98 13.21
N SER A 129 38.81 47.31 13.73
CA SER A 129 39.47 47.71 14.97
C SER A 129 40.96 47.94 14.71
N THR A 130 41.31 49.20 14.57
CA THR A 130 42.66 49.73 14.41
C THR A 130 43.42 49.57 15.73
N HIS A 131 44.53 48.84 15.71
CA HIS A 131 45.48 48.77 16.83
C HIS A 131 46.43 49.96 16.70
N ILE A 132 46.28 50.98 17.56
CA ILE A 132 47.27 52.06 17.71
C ILE A 132 47.83 51.98 19.12
N SER A 133 49.11 51.64 19.19
CA SER A 133 49.93 51.66 20.39
C SER A 133 50.40 53.10 20.64
N PHE A 134 50.25 53.62 21.86
CA PHE A 134 51.16 54.66 22.36
C PHE A 134 51.29 54.63 23.89
N VAL A 135 52.54 54.79 24.32
CA VAL A 135 53.19 54.60 25.63
C VAL A 135 53.09 55.90 26.46
N PRO A 136 53.27 55.89 27.80
CA PRO A 136 52.59 56.81 28.72
C PRO A 136 53.42 58.04 29.16
N GLU A 137 52.71 58.92 29.87
CA GLU A 137 53.15 59.80 30.97
C GLU A 137 54.06 61.02 30.67
N GLN A 138 53.63 62.20 31.15
CA GLN A 138 54.26 62.96 32.25
C GLN A 138 53.76 64.41 32.30
N LYS A 139 53.46 64.82 33.54
CA LYS A 139 53.35 66.18 34.12
C LYS A 139 52.07 66.99 33.99
#